data_AF-A0AAW5QD58-F1
#
_entry.id   AF-A0AAW5QD58-F1
#
_cell.length_a   1.000
_cell.length_b   1.000
_cell.length_c   1.000
_cell.angle_alpha   90.00
_cell.angle_beta   90.00
_cell.angle_gamma   90.00
#
_symmetry.space_group_name_H-M   'P 1'
#
loop_
_entity.id
_entity.type
_entity.pdbx_description
1 polymer ?
#
loop_
_entity_poly.entity_id
_entity_poly.type
_entity_poly.pdbx_seq_one_letter_code
_entity_poly.pdbx_strand_id
1 'polypeptide(L)'
;MIAASPRPATPVALRRLHLAAVSLLAALLVCLTAWGSPTAAAEPPSNLRQQLTDSAGVLGGDSRDVESRLAELRSTDQIQLWVTFVDTLDGIPVEEWSRQTRELSDLGASDALLVVAVQDGRYWFEFDDPEGSPADDQRTAQQIADRDIEPRLADDDWAGAVIGAADGLERQGSGSEISPFAIIAGIAVIVVLVVVLVLVTRRRRVARTARQAEDARDIPGDDTARMSALPIDVLDARARAGLVDADQAVDASATALETATGEFGDLRTRPFRAALDAARSEVAAAHGLVQRLDDDIPETPDQRKAMLLEVAARAERAERGLEDQATAFAEMRDLLINGGASVDALTRRAVALRARLPEAEKTMSDLRERFPSAVLSSIADNLSLAEQLLDAAEAETGRARVALARPV
;
A
#
# COMPACT_ATOMS: atom_id res chain seq x y z
N MET A 1 -93.83 19.24 -72.45
CA MET A 1 -93.86 18.57 -73.78
C MET A 1 -92.54 17.82 -73.91
N ILE A 2 -92.45 16.50 -74.18
CA ILE A 2 -93.07 15.66 -75.24
C ILE A 2 -92.51 16.10 -76.61
N ALA A 3 -91.76 15.31 -77.42
CA ALA A 3 -91.15 13.96 -77.32
C ALA A 3 -89.69 14.03 -77.91
N ALA A 4 -88.88 13.01 -78.26
CA ALA A 4 -88.92 11.54 -78.49
C ALA A 4 -87.55 10.92 -78.00
N SER A 5 -87.11 9.64 -78.07
CA SER A 5 -87.32 8.39 -78.88
C SER A 5 -86.75 8.41 -80.31
N PRO A 6 -86.10 7.33 -80.84
CA PRO A 6 -86.02 5.90 -80.43
C PRO A 6 -84.61 5.38 -79.99
N ARG A 7 -84.40 4.33 -79.14
CA ARG A 7 -84.55 2.82 -79.20
C ARG A 7 -83.54 2.07 -80.11
N PRO A 8 -83.39 0.72 -80.01
CA PRO A 8 -82.94 -0.19 -78.91
C PRO A 8 -81.66 -0.98 -79.36
N ALA A 9 -81.06 -2.03 -78.76
CA ALA A 9 -81.46 -3.27 -78.02
C ALA A 9 -80.16 -3.86 -77.36
N THR A 10 -80.05 -4.55 -76.22
CA THR A 10 -80.75 -5.68 -75.55
C THR A 10 -80.54 -7.08 -76.17
N PRO A 11 -80.45 -8.19 -75.40
CA PRO A 11 -79.76 -8.38 -74.09
C PRO A 11 -79.19 -9.84 -73.84
N VAL A 12 -78.83 -10.14 -72.57
CA VAL A 12 -78.98 -11.46 -71.87
C VAL A 12 -77.93 -12.61 -72.00
N ALA A 13 -77.38 -12.94 -70.82
CA ALA A 13 -77.01 -14.26 -70.23
C ALA A 13 -75.99 -15.25 -70.85
N LEU A 14 -74.87 -15.39 -70.13
CA LEU A 14 -74.54 -16.57 -69.29
C LEU A 14 -75.08 -17.96 -69.73
N ARG A 15 -74.20 -18.78 -70.32
CA ARG A 15 -73.85 -20.17 -69.90
C ARG A 15 -72.80 -20.76 -70.86
N ARG A 16 -72.23 -21.92 -70.50
CA ARG A 16 -71.14 -22.64 -71.21
C ARG A 16 -69.73 -22.05 -70.99
N LEU A 17 -69.35 -21.74 -69.75
CA LEU A 17 -68.49 -22.65 -68.97
C LEU A 17 -68.43 -24.12 -69.45
N HIS A 18 -67.18 -24.63 -69.59
CA HIS A 18 -66.69 -26.01 -69.32
C HIS A 18 -65.89 -26.73 -70.41
N LEU A 19 -65.91 -26.34 -71.70
CA LEU A 19 -65.24 -27.16 -72.76
C LEU A 19 -64.18 -26.46 -73.62
N ALA A 20 -63.94 -25.15 -73.46
CA ALA A 20 -62.84 -24.43 -74.15
C ALA A 20 -61.68 -24.04 -73.23
N ALA A 21 -61.82 -24.19 -71.91
CA ALA A 21 -60.87 -23.71 -70.90
C ALA A 21 -59.72 -24.69 -70.58
N VAL A 22 -59.70 -25.88 -71.19
CA VAL A 22 -58.72 -26.95 -70.89
C VAL A 22 -57.58 -26.98 -71.92
N SER A 23 -57.88 -26.77 -73.20
CA SER A 23 -56.90 -26.84 -74.28
C SER A 23 -55.97 -25.62 -74.38
N LEU A 24 -56.42 -24.42 -73.99
CA LEU A 24 -55.56 -23.23 -73.96
C LEU A 24 -54.60 -23.21 -72.76
N LEU A 25 -54.96 -23.92 -71.67
CA LEU A 25 -54.21 -23.91 -70.41
C LEU A 25 -53.00 -24.88 -70.47
N ALA A 26 -53.13 -26.00 -71.20
CA ALA A 26 -52.03 -26.91 -71.47
C ALA A 26 -50.89 -26.27 -72.28
N ALA A 27 -51.21 -25.39 -73.24
CA ALA A 27 -50.21 -24.66 -74.03
C ALA A 27 -49.44 -23.61 -73.21
N LEU A 28 -50.05 -23.07 -72.15
CA LEU A 28 -49.37 -22.13 -71.24
C LEU A 28 -48.46 -22.86 -70.24
N LEU A 29 -48.86 -24.05 -69.77
CA LEU A 29 -48.13 -24.78 -68.73
C LEU A 29 -46.73 -25.23 -69.18
N VAL A 30 -46.58 -25.65 -70.44
CA VAL A 30 -45.30 -26.14 -71.01
C VAL A 30 -44.26 -25.02 -71.16
N CYS A 31 -44.69 -23.77 -71.27
CA CYS A 31 -43.77 -22.61 -71.32
C CYS A 31 -43.36 -22.10 -69.93
N LEU A 32 -43.97 -22.57 -68.84
CA LEU A 32 -43.59 -22.23 -67.46
C LEU A 32 -42.75 -23.31 -66.76
N THR A 33 -42.67 -24.53 -67.31
CA THR A 33 -41.70 -25.55 -66.87
C THR A 33 -40.29 -25.35 -67.45
N ALA A 34 -40.05 -24.23 -68.14
CA ALA A 34 -38.73 -23.78 -68.57
C ALA A 34 -38.12 -22.76 -67.59
N TRP A 35 -38.35 -22.94 -66.28
CA TRP A 35 -37.37 -22.46 -65.31
C TRP A 35 -36.09 -23.25 -65.57
N GLY A 36 -35.04 -22.54 -65.99
CA GLY A 36 -33.75 -23.16 -66.22
C GLY A 36 -33.26 -23.81 -64.93
N SER A 37 -32.84 -25.07 -65.02
CA SER A 37 -31.88 -25.61 -64.06
C SER A 37 -30.73 -24.60 -63.93
N PRO A 38 -30.15 -24.38 -62.73
CA PRO A 38 -28.85 -23.75 -62.66
C PRO A 38 -27.88 -24.63 -63.46
N THR A 39 -27.52 -24.16 -64.66
CA THR A 39 -26.33 -24.66 -65.34
C THR A 39 -25.17 -24.21 -64.47
N ALA A 40 -24.47 -25.14 -63.84
CA ALA A 40 -23.26 -24.85 -63.06
C ALA A 40 -22.32 -24.01 -63.95
N ALA A 41 -22.28 -22.71 -63.68
CA ALA A 41 -21.51 -21.74 -64.41
C ALA A 41 -20.27 -21.52 -63.57
N ALA A 42 -19.13 -21.94 -64.10
CA ALA A 42 -17.92 -22.02 -63.31
C ALA A 42 -17.50 -20.65 -62.78
N GLU A 43 -17.09 -20.60 -61.51
CA GLU A 43 -16.96 -19.35 -60.78
C GLU A 43 -15.49 -18.89 -60.78
N PRO A 44 -15.16 -17.78 -61.47
CA PRO A 44 -13.79 -17.27 -61.47
C PRO A 44 -13.40 -16.71 -60.10
N PRO A 45 -12.09 -16.68 -59.77
CA PRO A 45 -11.58 -16.01 -58.57
C PRO A 45 -12.15 -14.60 -58.41
N SER A 46 -12.52 -14.24 -57.18
CA SER A 46 -13.28 -13.01 -56.93
C SER A 46 -12.91 -12.32 -55.61
N ASN A 47 -13.27 -11.04 -55.51
CA ASN A 47 -13.07 -10.22 -54.31
C ASN A 47 -14.10 -10.61 -53.24
N LEU A 48 -13.64 -11.23 -52.14
CA LEU A 48 -14.47 -11.57 -50.99
C LEU A 48 -14.83 -10.28 -50.22
N ARG A 49 -16.12 -9.92 -50.23
CA ARG A 49 -16.64 -8.72 -49.57
C ARG A 49 -17.17 -8.96 -48.16
N GLN A 50 -17.27 -10.22 -47.78
CA GLN A 50 -17.78 -10.70 -46.50
C GLN A 50 -16.93 -11.90 -46.08
N GLN A 51 -16.72 -12.06 -44.78
CA GLN A 51 -15.86 -13.10 -44.21
C GLN A 51 -16.34 -14.53 -44.53
N LEU A 52 -17.64 -14.68 -44.81
CA LEU A 52 -18.28 -15.89 -45.30
C LEU A 52 -18.95 -15.60 -46.65
N THR A 53 -18.66 -16.41 -47.66
CA THR A 53 -19.33 -16.40 -48.97
C THR A 53 -19.80 -17.82 -49.31
N ASP A 54 -21.06 -17.98 -49.69
CA ASP A 54 -21.65 -19.28 -50.04
C ASP A 54 -22.48 -19.11 -51.33
N SER A 55 -21.85 -19.32 -52.48
CA SER A 55 -22.49 -19.31 -53.79
C SER A 55 -23.05 -20.69 -54.18
N ALA A 56 -22.41 -21.76 -53.70
CA ALA A 56 -22.93 -23.14 -53.80
C ALA A 56 -24.24 -23.35 -53.01
N GLY A 57 -24.48 -22.56 -51.96
CA GLY A 57 -25.68 -22.61 -51.12
C GLY A 57 -25.70 -23.77 -50.12
N VAL A 58 -24.53 -24.28 -49.73
CA VAL A 58 -24.39 -25.52 -48.95
C VAL A 58 -24.56 -25.34 -47.45
N LEU A 59 -24.42 -24.12 -46.92
CA LEU A 59 -24.56 -23.87 -45.47
C LEU A 59 -26.01 -23.73 -45.00
N GLY A 60 -26.94 -23.41 -45.90
CA GLY A 60 -28.39 -23.47 -45.67
C GLY A 60 -28.90 -22.69 -44.44
N GLY A 61 -29.03 -23.37 -43.30
CA GLY A 61 -29.45 -22.79 -42.03
C GLY A 61 -28.30 -22.43 -41.08
N ASP A 62 -27.13 -23.05 -41.27
CA ASP A 62 -26.03 -23.11 -40.31
C ASP A 62 -25.04 -21.95 -40.49
N SER A 63 -25.21 -21.13 -41.54
CA SER A 63 -24.40 -19.94 -41.83
C SER A 63 -24.23 -19.00 -40.63
N ARG A 64 -25.23 -18.91 -39.74
CA ARG A 64 -25.16 -18.06 -38.53
C ARG A 64 -24.19 -18.59 -37.48
N ASP A 65 -24.12 -19.91 -37.32
CA ASP A 65 -23.26 -20.53 -36.32
C ASP A 65 -21.80 -20.47 -36.82
N VAL A 66 -21.60 -20.60 -38.14
CA VAL A 66 -20.35 -20.29 -38.84
C VAL A 66 -19.96 -18.81 -38.68
N GLU A 67 -20.85 -17.86 -39.02
CA GLU A 67 -20.61 -16.41 -38.82
C GLU A 67 -20.24 -16.08 -37.36
N SER A 68 -20.92 -16.70 -36.39
CA SER A 68 -20.63 -16.50 -34.96
C SER A 68 -19.24 -17.00 -34.58
N ARG A 69 -18.82 -18.18 -35.06
CA ARG A 69 -17.48 -18.73 -34.78
C ARG A 69 -16.37 -17.92 -35.45
N LEU A 70 -16.59 -17.48 -36.69
CA LEU A 70 -15.66 -16.62 -37.43
C LEU A 70 -15.51 -15.22 -36.79
N ALA A 71 -16.58 -14.69 -36.20
CA ALA A 71 -16.53 -13.46 -35.42
C ALA A 71 -15.83 -13.62 -34.06
N GLU A 72 -16.02 -14.76 -33.39
CA GLU A 72 -15.37 -15.10 -32.12
C GLU A 72 -13.85 -15.17 -32.28
N LEU A 73 -13.34 -15.99 -33.21
CA LEU A 73 -11.90 -16.13 -33.52
C LEU A 73 -11.23 -14.76 -33.76
N ARG A 74 -11.87 -13.92 -34.59
CA ARG A 74 -11.41 -12.56 -34.87
C ARG A 74 -11.41 -11.65 -33.65
N SER A 75 -12.33 -11.85 -32.70
CA SER A 75 -12.46 -11.02 -31.51
C SER A 75 -11.56 -11.42 -30.34
N THR A 76 -11.23 -12.71 -30.23
CA THR A 76 -10.44 -13.30 -29.15
C THR A 76 -8.97 -13.42 -29.55
N ASP A 77 -8.70 -14.05 -30.68
CA ASP A 77 -7.35 -14.46 -31.13
C ASP A 77 -6.76 -13.52 -32.18
N GLN A 78 -7.56 -12.54 -32.65
CA GLN A 78 -7.22 -11.54 -33.67
C GLN A 78 -6.98 -12.10 -35.09
N ILE A 79 -7.17 -13.41 -35.29
CA ILE A 79 -7.04 -14.09 -36.60
C ILE A 79 -8.35 -13.95 -37.39
N GLN A 80 -8.27 -13.56 -38.67
CA GLN A 80 -9.44 -13.47 -39.54
C GLN A 80 -9.46 -14.63 -40.54
N LEU A 81 -10.28 -15.66 -40.27
CA LEU A 81 -10.54 -16.71 -41.24
C LEU A 81 -11.61 -16.25 -42.25
N TRP A 82 -11.23 -16.16 -43.52
CA TRP A 82 -12.11 -15.93 -44.66
C TRP A 82 -12.50 -17.24 -45.33
N VAL A 83 -13.74 -17.34 -45.82
CA VAL A 83 -14.33 -18.61 -46.27
C VAL A 83 -15.16 -18.41 -47.53
N THR A 84 -14.97 -19.26 -48.53
CA THR A 84 -15.82 -19.28 -49.73
C THR A 84 -16.18 -20.70 -50.20
N PHE A 85 -17.47 -20.96 -50.35
CA PHE A 85 -18.03 -22.19 -50.93
C PHE A 85 -18.54 -21.91 -52.35
N VAL A 86 -17.89 -22.52 -53.35
CA VAL A 86 -18.19 -22.39 -54.78
C VAL A 86 -18.60 -23.73 -55.38
N ASP A 87 -19.34 -23.72 -56.49
CA ASP A 87 -19.72 -24.95 -57.18
C ASP A 87 -18.51 -25.65 -57.83
N THR A 88 -17.73 -24.91 -58.64
CA THR A 88 -16.60 -25.43 -59.43
C THR A 88 -15.63 -24.31 -59.84
N LEU A 89 -14.33 -24.64 -59.96
CA LEU A 89 -13.18 -23.74 -60.08
C LEU A 89 -12.81 -23.34 -61.53
N ASP A 90 -13.68 -23.60 -62.51
CA ASP A 90 -13.44 -23.42 -63.97
C ASP A 90 -12.18 -24.18 -64.48
N GLY A 91 -11.86 -25.30 -63.85
CA GLY A 91 -10.66 -26.08 -64.16
C GLY A 91 -9.34 -25.44 -63.70
N ILE A 92 -9.39 -24.32 -62.97
CA ILE A 92 -8.22 -23.73 -62.31
C ILE A 92 -7.86 -24.60 -61.10
N PRO A 93 -6.57 -24.93 -60.88
CA PRO A 93 -6.14 -25.63 -59.66
C PRO A 93 -6.53 -24.85 -58.40
N VAL A 94 -7.05 -25.52 -57.37
CA VAL A 94 -7.64 -24.85 -56.18
C VAL A 94 -6.65 -23.94 -55.44
N GLU A 95 -5.37 -24.30 -55.39
CA GLU A 95 -4.26 -23.47 -54.89
C GLU A 95 -4.13 -22.14 -55.67
N GLU A 96 -4.12 -22.22 -57.01
CA GLU A 96 -4.02 -21.05 -57.89
C GLU A 96 -5.28 -20.18 -57.89
N TRP A 97 -6.46 -20.81 -57.79
CA TRP A 97 -7.74 -20.11 -57.61
C TRP A 97 -7.75 -19.34 -56.28
N SER A 98 -7.30 -19.98 -55.19
CA SER A 98 -7.22 -19.38 -53.86
C SER A 98 -6.27 -18.20 -53.82
N ARG A 99 -5.05 -18.37 -54.38
CA ARG A 99 -4.06 -17.30 -54.52
C ARG A 99 -4.61 -16.08 -55.25
N GLN A 100 -5.32 -16.29 -56.37
CA GLN A 100 -5.96 -15.20 -57.11
C GLN A 100 -7.10 -14.54 -56.31
N THR A 101 -7.95 -15.32 -55.62
CA THR A 101 -9.00 -14.80 -54.73
C THR A 101 -8.42 -14.00 -53.56
N ARG A 102 -7.28 -14.42 -53.00
CA ARG A 102 -6.54 -13.72 -51.94
C ARG A 102 -5.98 -12.38 -52.43
N GLU A 103 -5.29 -12.38 -53.57
CA GLU A 103 -4.78 -11.17 -54.24
C GLU A 103 -5.90 -10.19 -54.63
N LEU A 104 -7.06 -10.68 -55.10
CA LEU A 104 -8.23 -9.86 -55.42
C LEU A 104 -8.97 -9.31 -54.18
N SER A 105 -8.73 -9.88 -53.01
CA SER A 105 -9.40 -9.51 -51.76
C SER A 105 -8.56 -8.63 -50.83
N ASP A 106 -7.28 -8.37 -51.19
CA ASP A 106 -6.32 -7.59 -50.41
C ASP A 106 -6.10 -8.16 -48.98
N LEU A 107 -6.13 -9.49 -48.86
CA LEU A 107 -5.96 -10.18 -47.57
C LEU A 107 -4.52 -10.05 -47.06
N GLY A 108 -4.37 -9.72 -45.78
CA GLY A 108 -3.09 -9.47 -45.14
C GLY A 108 -2.43 -10.71 -44.52
N ALA A 109 -1.20 -10.53 -44.02
CA ALA A 109 -0.42 -11.56 -43.32
C ALA A 109 -0.92 -11.86 -41.89
N SER A 110 -2.25 -11.94 -41.71
CA SER A 110 -2.96 -12.40 -40.50
C SER A 110 -4.37 -12.93 -40.86
N ASP A 111 -4.66 -13.04 -42.16
CA ASP A 111 -5.94 -13.49 -42.71
C ASP A 111 -5.76 -14.91 -43.27
N ALA A 112 -6.42 -15.89 -42.66
CA ALA A 112 -6.52 -17.25 -43.20
C ALA A 112 -7.58 -17.31 -44.30
N LEU A 113 -7.44 -18.23 -45.25
CA LEU A 113 -8.42 -18.47 -46.32
C LEU A 113 -8.75 -19.97 -46.43
N LEU A 114 -10.05 -20.27 -46.43
CA LEU A 114 -10.62 -21.59 -46.73
C LEU A 114 -11.47 -21.49 -48.00
N VAL A 115 -11.04 -22.17 -49.06
CA VAL A 115 -11.79 -22.33 -50.31
C VAL A 115 -12.31 -23.75 -50.40
N VAL A 116 -13.60 -23.93 -50.70
CA VAL A 116 -14.22 -25.24 -50.93
C VAL A 116 -14.99 -25.23 -52.24
N ALA A 117 -14.63 -26.13 -53.15
CA ALA A 117 -15.26 -26.33 -54.45
C ALA A 117 -16.04 -27.66 -54.44
N VAL A 118 -17.36 -27.53 -54.29
CA VAL A 118 -18.25 -28.60 -53.83
C VAL A 118 -18.43 -29.69 -54.87
N GLN A 119 -18.63 -29.33 -56.14
CA GLN A 119 -18.80 -30.32 -57.22
C GLN A 119 -17.45 -30.89 -57.71
N ASP A 120 -16.36 -30.15 -57.56
CA ASP A 120 -15.01 -30.59 -57.93
C ASP A 120 -14.39 -31.55 -56.91
N GLY A 121 -14.93 -31.60 -55.68
CA GLY A 121 -14.34 -32.35 -54.56
C GLY A 121 -12.97 -31.81 -54.16
N ARG A 122 -12.80 -30.48 -54.17
CA ARG A 122 -11.53 -29.81 -53.87
C ARG A 122 -11.69 -28.78 -52.77
N TYR A 123 -10.67 -28.63 -51.94
CA TYR A 123 -10.54 -27.52 -51.01
C TYR A 123 -9.10 -27.02 -50.99
N TRP A 124 -8.90 -25.83 -50.45
CA TRP A 124 -7.59 -25.29 -50.08
C TRP A 124 -7.73 -24.56 -48.75
N PHE A 125 -6.73 -24.70 -47.89
CA PHE A 125 -6.65 -23.99 -46.62
C PHE A 125 -5.24 -23.41 -46.45
N GLU A 126 -5.19 -22.10 -46.23
CA GLU A 126 -3.94 -21.36 -46.04
C GLU A 126 -4.06 -20.33 -44.93
N PHE A 127 -2.93 -20.08 -44.27
CA PHE A 127 -2.77 -19.13 -43.17
C PHE A 127 -1.30 -18.68 -43.16
N ASP A 128 -1.07 -17.43 -42.80
CA ASP A 128 0.25 -16.81 -42.71
C ASP A 128 0.33 -16.09 -41.35
N ASP A 129 1.40 -16.35 -40.60
CA ASP A 129 1.67 -15.74 -39.30
C ASP A 129 2.71 -14.63 -39.48
N PRO A 130 2.44 -13.37 -39.04
CA PRO A 130 3.36 -12.26 -39.26
C PRO A 130 4.62 -12.33 -38.39
N GLU A 131 4.64 -13.16 -37.34
CA GLU A 131 5.81 -13.47 -36.51
C GLU A 131 6.39 -14.87 -36.81
N GLY A 132 5.69 -15.67 -37.62
CA GLY A 132 6.03 -17.05 -37.96
C GLY A 132 7.05 -17.23 -39.09
N SER A 133 6.97 -18.38 -39.75
CA SER A 133 7.85 -18.74 -40.87
C SER A 133 7.03 -19.51 -41.89
N PRO A 134 7.11 -19.22 -43.21
CA PRO A 134 6.28 -19.90 -44.21
C PRO A 134 6.42 -21.43 -44.21
N ALA A 135 7.52 -21.97 -43.68
CA ALA A 135 7.73 -23.41 -43.54
C ALA A 135 7.11 -24.00 -42.26
N ASP A 136 6.80 -23.20 -41.24
CA ASP A 136 6.02 -23.55 -40.05
C ASP A 136 4.53 -23.33 -40.28
N ASP A 137 4.17 -22.23 -40.93
CA ASP A 137 2.79 -21.85 -41.26
C ASP A 137 2.16 -22.90 -42.18
N GLN A 138 2.85 -23.29 -43.27
CA GLN A 138 2.42 -24.38 -44.16
C GLN A 138 2.24 -25.73 -43.42
N ARG A 139 3.10 -26.03 -42.43
CA ARG A 139 2.99 -27.24 -41.60
C ARG A 139 1.81 -27.17 -40.64
N THR A 140 1.46 -25.98 -40.19
CA THR A 140 0.36 -25.73 -39.25
C THR A 140 -0.97 -25.76 -40.00
N ALA A 141 -1.06 -25.07 -41.14
CA ALA A 141 -2.20 -25.14 -42.05
C ALA A 141 -2.50 -26.59 -42.46
N GLN A 142 -1.48 -27.37 -42.83
CA GLN A 142 -1.69 -28.78 -43.17
C GLN A 142 -2.13 -29.64 -41.96
N GLN A 143 -1.59 -29.40 -40.76
CA GLN A 143 -2.06 -30.11 -39.56
C GLN A 143 -3.51 -29.77 -39.17
N ILE A 144 -3.96 -28.54 -39.42
CA ILE A 144 -5.36 -28.14 -39.23
C ILE A 144 -6.23 -28.79 -40.32
N ALA A 145 -5.78 -28.79 -41.57
CA ALA A 145 -6.47 -29.40 -42.70
C ALA A 145 -6.70 -30.91 -42.49
N ASP A 146 -5.62 -31.69 -42.34
CA ASP A 146 -5.63 -33.16 -42.17
C ASP A 146 -6.53 -33.63 -40.99
N ARG A 147 -6.66 -32.80 -39.95
CA ARG A 147 -7.19 -33.21 -38.63
C ARG A 147 -8.54 -32.62 -38.29
N ASP A 148 -8.80 -31.38 -38.69
CA ASP A 148 -9.94 -30.59 -38.25
C ASP A 148 -10.85 -30.17 -39.42
N ILE A 149 -10.35 -30.14 -40.67
CA ILE A 149 -11.13 -29.78 -41.88
C ILE A 149 -11.50 -31.01 -42.72
N GLU A 150 -10.52 -31.81 -43.17
CA GLU A 150 -10.76 -32.96 -44.07
C GLU A 150 -11.79 -33.97 -43.56
N PRO A 151 -11.79 -34.36 -42.26
CA PRO A 151 -12.79 -35.30 -41.75
C PRO A 151 -14.23 -34.77 -41.86
N ARG A 152 -14.42 -33.45 -41.83
CA ARG A 152 -15.73 -32.80 -41.93
C ARG A 152 -16.20 -32.73 -43.39
N LEU A 153 -15.30 -32.32 -44.29
CA LEU A 153 -15.57 -32.32 -45.73
C LEU A 153 -15.85 -33.73 -46.28
N ALA A 154 -15.29 -34.77 -45.66
CA ALA A 154 -15.55 -36.17 -46.01
C ALA A 154 -16.92 -36.70 -45.54
N ASP A 155 -17.54 -36.06 -44.54
CA ASP A 155 -18.86 -36.38 -43.97
C ASP A 155 -19.96 -35.41 -44.48
N ASP A 156 -19.70 -34.60 -45.51
CA ASP A 156 -20.53 -33.50 -46.02
C ASP A 156 -20.87 -32.40 -44.96
N ASP A 157 -20.08 -32.30 -43.88
CA ASP A 157 -20.24 -31.31 -42.79
C ASP A 157 -19.55 -29.98 -43.12
N TRP A 158 -20.10 -29.26 -44.09
CA TRP A 158 -19.55 -27.99 -44.60
C TRP A 158 -19.40 -26.92 -43.51
N ALA A 159 -20.39 -26.78 -42.63
CA ALA A 159 -20.34 -25.83 -41.51
C ALA A 159 -19.29 -26.25 -40.47
N GLY A 160 -19.23 -27.53 -40.12
CA GLY A 160 -18.24 -28.07 -39.21
C GLY A 160 -16.80 -28.02 -39.73
N ALA A 161 -16.59 -28.06 -41.04
CA ALA A 161 -15.27 -27.85 -41.65
C ALA A 161 -14.73 -26.43 -41.38
N VAL A 162 -15.59 -25.42 -41.44
CA VAL A 162 -15.21 -24.03 -41.10
C VAL A 162 -14.95 -23.86 -39.61
N ILE A 163 -15.81 -24.45 -38.77
CA ILE A 163 -15.66 -24.42 -37.31
C ILE A 163 -14.36 -25.14 -36.92
N GLY A 164 -14.06 -26.29 -37.53
CA GLY A 164 -12.80 -27.02 -37.33
C GLY A 164 -11.56 -26.23 -37.76
N ALA A 165 -11.63 -25.49 -38.87
CA ALA A 165 -10.56 -24.57 -39.28
C ALA A 165 -10.33 -23.45 -38.25
N ALA A 166 -11.38 -22.85 -37.72
CA ALA A 166 -11.30 -21.83 -36.66
C ALA A 166 -10.74 -22.40 -35.35
N ASP A 167 -11.24 -23.57 -34.92
CA ASP A 167 -10.72 -24.33 -33.77
C ASP A 167 -9.24 -24.71 -33.96
N GLY A 168 -8.82 -24.87 -35.22
CA GLY A 168 -7.43 -25.02 -35.65
C GLY A 168 -6.56 -23.83 -35.28
N LEU A 169 -7.00 -22.64 -35.68
CA LEU A 169 -6.26 -21.38 -35.56
C LEU A 169 -6.19 -20.88 -34.10
N GLU A 170 -7.26 -21.02 -33.31
CA GLU A 170 -7.28 -20.68 -31.86
C GLU A 170 -6.19 -21.44 -31.07
N ARG A 171 -5.96 -22.71 -31.42
CA ARG A 171 -4.91 -23.54 -30.81
C ARG A 171 -3.48 -23.12 -31.16
N GLN A 172 -3.30 -22.35 -32.23
CA GLN A 172 -2.01 -21.77 -32.59
C GLN A 172 -1.82 -20.41 -31.91
N GLY A 173 -2.84 -19.54 -31.92
CA GLY A 173 -2.80 -18.21 -31.31
C GLY A 173 -2.61 -18.21 -29.78
N SER A 174 -3.04 -19.27 -29.10
CA SER A 174 -2.90 -19.44 -27.64
C SER A 174 -1.49 -19.85 -27.16
N GLY A 175 -0.48 -19.81 -28.04
CA GLY A 175 0.89 -20.33 -27.85
C GLY A 175 1.81 -19.62 -26.84
N SER A 176 1.39 -19.43 -25.59
CA SER A 176 2.29 -19.02 -24.50
C SER A 176 2.16 -19.87 -23.22
N GLU A 177 2.65 -21.11 -23.28
CA GLU A 177 2.77 -21.99 -22.10
C GLU A 177 3.77 -21.45 -21.05
N ILE A 178 3.35 -20.47 -20.25
CA ILE A 178 4.08 -20.10 -19.03
C ILE A 178 3.93 -21.26 -18.05
N SER A 179 4.94 -22.14 -18.03
CA SER A 179 4.98 -23.32 -17.15
C SER A 179 4.52 -22.99 -15.73
N PRO A 180 3.65 -23.80 -15.10
CA PRO A 180 3.18 -23.55 -13.73
C PRO A 180 4.32 -23.35 -12.71
N PHE A 181 5.46 -24.00 -12.94
CA PHE A 181 6.67 -23.80 -12.13
C PHE A 181 7.29 -22.40 -12.29
N ALA A 182 7.23 -21.80 -13.49
CA ALA A 182 7.69 -20.44 -13.72
C ALA A 182 6.77 -19.39 -13.06
N ILE A 183 5.44 -19.63 -13.09
CA ILE A 183 4.47 -18.79 -12.36
C ILE A 183 4.73 -18.88 -10.85
N ILE A 184 4.85 -20.09 -10.30
CA ILE A 184 5.11 -20.31 -8.86
C ILE A 184 6.47 -19.71 -8.46
N ALA A 185 7.52 -19.86 -9.28
CA ALA A 185 8.83 -19.26 -9.02
C ALA A 185 8.78 -17.72 -9.06
N GLY A 186 8.07 -17.14 -10.03
CA GLY A 186 7.84 -15.69 -10.10
C GLY A 186 7.12 -15.15 -8.87
N ILE A 187 6.03 -15.80 -8.46
CA ILE A 187 5.30 -15.47 -7.23
C ILE A 187 6.20 -15.61 -5.99
N ALA A 188 6.99 -16.68 -5.88
CA ALA A 188 7.92 -16.87 -4.77
C ALA A 188 8.99 -15.77 -4.70
N VAL A 189 9.56 -15.37 -5.84
CA VAL A 189 10.52 -14.25 -5.93
C VAL A 189 9.87 -12.92 -5.54
N ILE A 190 8.63 -12.66 -5.98
CA ILE A 190 7.86 -11.47 -5.59
C ILE A 190 7.57 -11.47 -4.09
N VAL A 191 7.14 -12.60 -3.51
CA VAL A 191 6.89 -12.72 -2.06
C VAL A 191 8.17 -12.50 -1.26
N VAL A 192 9.31 -13.07 -1.69
CA VAL A 192 10.62 -12.83 -1.05
C VAL A 192 11.02 -11.36 -1.16
N LEU A 193 10.86 -10.71 -2.32
CA LEU A 193 11.14 -9.28 -2.50
C LEU A 193 10.24 -8.41 -1.61
N VAL A 194 8.94 -8.72 -1.50
CA VAL A 194 8.01 -8.00 -0.62
C VAL A 194 8.37 -8.20 0.85
N VAL A 195 8.70 -9.42 1.27
CA VAL A 195 9.14 -9.70 2.65
C VAL A 195 10.45 -8.97 2.98
N VAL A 196 11.44 -9.00 2.07
CA VAL A 196 12.69 -8.25 2.22
C VAL A 196 12.44 -6.74 2.26
N LEU A 197 11.57 -6.21 1.40
CA LEU A 197 11.19 -4.79 1.41
C LEU A 197 10.50 -4.38 2.71
N VAL A 198 9.57 -5.18 3.22
CA VAL A 198 8.87 -4.97 4.50
C VAL A 198 9.85 -5.04 5.67
N LEU A 199 10.77 -6.01 5.69
CA LEU A 199 11.79 -6.12 6.73
C LEU A 199 12.81 -4.96 6.69
N VAL A 200 13.27 -4.55 5.50
CA VAL A 200 14.17 -3.41 5.32
C VAL A 200 13.49 -2.09 5.67
N THR A 201 12.22 -1.89 5.31
CA THR A 201 11.47 -0.68 5.68
C THR A 201 11.09 -0.65 7.15
N ARG A 202 10.73 -1.79 7.78
CA ARG A 202 10.60 -1.89 9.25
C ARG A 202 11.92 -1.54 9.95
N ARG A 203 13.03 -2.20 9.57
CA ARG A 203 14.36 -1.90 10.16
C ARG A 203 14.78 -0.44 9.97
N ARG A 204 14.54 0.15 8.79
CA ARG A 204 14.81 1.57 8.52
C ARG A 204 13.87 2.54 9.24
N ARG A 205 12.62 2.14 9.55
CA ARG A 205 11.72 2.91 10.44
C ARG A 205 12.21 2.85 11.87
N VAL A 206 12.37 1.66 12.45
CA VAL A 206 12.87 1.45 13.82
C VAL A 206 14.20 2.17 14.05
N ALA A 207 15.16 2.10 13.11
CA ALA A 207 16.44 2.81 13.22
C ALA A 207 16.35 4.34 13.05
N ARG A 208 15.23 4.88 12.55
CA ARG A 208 14.94 6.33 12.55
C ARG A 208 14.21 6.74 13.83
N THR A 209 13.18 6.00 14.22
CA THR A 209 12.46 6.18 15.48
C THR A 209 13.41 6.15 16.68
N ALA A 210 14.34 5.20 16.72
CA ALA A 210 15.35 5.11 17.77
C ALA A 210 16.26 6.34 17.84
N ARG A 211 16.73 6.84 16.69
CA ARG A 211 17.52 8.09 16.63
C ARG A 211 16.70 9.30 17.05
N GLN A 212 15.45 9.40 16.63
CA GLN A 212 14.56 10.49 17.03
C GLN A 212 14.18 10.43 18.51
N ALA A 213 14.22 9.24 19.14
CA ALA A 213 14.06 9.07 20.58
C ALA A 213 15.35 9.38 21.35
N GLU A 214 16.51 9.13 20.74
CA GLU A 214 17.84 9.53 21.22
C GLU A 214 18.00 11.07 21.17
N ASP A 215 17.67 11.70 20.04
CA ASP A 215 17.55 13.16 19.86
C ASP A 215 16.53 13.78 20.85
N ALA A 216 15.56 12.99 21.34
CA ALA A 216 14.53 13.41 22.30
C ALA A 216 14.86 13.05 23.77
N ARG A 217 16.06 12.55 24.08
CA ARG A 217 16.47 12.31 25.49
C ARG A 217 16.46 13.59 26.32
N ASP A 218 16.93 14.70 25.76
CA ASP A 218 16.98 16.04 26.38
C ASP A 218 15.60 16.68 26.65
N ILE A 219 14.51 15.96 26.37
CA ILE A 219 13.16 16.33 26.80
C ILE A 219 12.84 15.56 28.10
N PRO A 220 12.62 16.25 29.24
CA PRO A 220 12.18 15.62 30.49
C PRO A 220 10.85 14.88 30.31
N GLY A 221 10.70 13.74 30.97
CA GLY A 221 9.55 12.86 30.84
C GLY A 221 8.23 13.45 31.37
N ASP A 222 8.28 14.44 32.26
CA ASP A 222 7.09 15.17 32.75
C ASP A 222 6.77 16.45 31.95
N ASP A 223 7.60 16.84 30.97
CA ASP A 223 7.30 17.91 30.03
C ASP A 223 6.26 17.42 29.00
N THR A 224 5.02 17.26 29.48
CA THR A 224 3.88 16.79 28.69
C THR A 224 3.63 17.62 27.44
N ALA A 225 4.02 18.90 27.42
CA ALA A 225 3.91 19.75 26.24
C ALA A 225 4.89 19.33 25.13
N ARG A 226 6.18 19.17 25.43
CA ARG A 226 7.18 18.69 24.45
C ARG A 226 7.04 17.21 24.15
N MET A 227 6.81 16.36 25.16
CA MET A 227 6.56 14.93 24.99
C MET A 227 5.35 14.65 24.09
N SER A 228 4.23 15.37 24.27
CA SER A 228 3.03 15.16 23.44
C SER A 228 3.15 15.70 22.00
N ALA A 229 4.18 16.49 21.69
CA ALA A 229 4.49 16.91 20.32
C ALA A 229 5.21 15.82 19.50
N LEU A 230 5.75 14.78 20.15
CA LEU A 230 6.47 13.69 19.48
C LEU A 230 5.53 12.75 18.69
N PRO A 231 6.02 12.13 17.60
CA PRO A 231 5.37 10.96 17.01
C PRO A 231 5.18 9.84 18.03
N ILE A 232 4.09 9.08 17.94
CA ILE A 232 3.70 8.09 18.95
C ILE A 232 4.74 6.96 19.13
N ASP A 233 5.45 6.60 18.06
CA ASP A 233 6.53 5.60 18.07
C ASP A 233 7.83 6.15 18.68
N VAL A 234 8.11 7.44 18.50
CA VAL A 234 9.23 8.14 19.15
C VAL A 234 8.97 8.32 20.64
N LEU A 235 7.72 8.66 21.01
CA LEU A 235 7.27 8.77 22.39
C LEU A 235 7.33 7.40 23.11
N ASP A 236 6.88 6.32 22.46
CA ASP A 236 6.98 4.94 23.00
C ASP A 236 8.43 4.56 23.31
N ALA A 237 9.34 4.79 22.34
CA ALA A 237 10.76 4.53 22.52
C ALA A 237 11.40 5.40 23.62
N ARG A 238 11.09 6.71 23.70
CA ARG A 238 11.65 7.64 24.69
C ARG A 238 11.10 7.41 26.10
N ALA A 239 9.83 7.04 26.24
CA ALA A 239 9.21 6.69 27.53
C ALA A 239 9.80 5.38 28.09
N ARG A 240 9.97 4.35 27.23
CA ARG A 240 10.61 3.08 27.62
C ARG A 240 12.10 3.25 27.93
N ALA A 241 12.82 4.09 27.17
CA ALA A 241 14.21 4.44 27.48
C ALA A 241 14.33 5.10 28.86
N GLY A 242 13.49 6.11 29.15
CA GLY A 242 13.45 6.74 30.46
C GLY A 242 13.13 5.75 31.59
N LEU A 243 12.20 4.82 31.39
CA LEU A 243 11.92 3.78 32.40
C LEU A 243 13.14 2.88 32.68
N VAL A 244 13.93 2.55 31.67
CA VAL A 244 15.18 1.78 31.82
C VAL A 244 16.29 2.60 32.48
N ASP A 245 16.38 3.90 32.16
CA ASP A 245 17.34 4.82 32.79
C ASP A 245 16.98 5.04 34.29
N ALA A 246 15.69 5.14 34.63
CA ALA A 246 15.16 5.23 35.99
C ALA A 246 15.34 3.94 36.83
N ASP A 247 15.18 2.75 36.23
CA ASP A 247 15.43 1.46 36.89
C ASP A 247 16.92 1.31 37.27
N GLN A 248 17.82 1.69 36.37
CA GLN A 248 19.26 1.78 36.65
C GLN A 248 19.58 2.80 37.76
N ALA A 249 18.89 3.94 37.78
CA ALA A 249 19.04 4.94 38.85
C ALA A 249 18.60 4.38 40.22
N VAL A 250 17.54 3.57 40.28
CA VAL A 250 17.08 2.88 41.50
C VAL A 250 18.12 1.89 42.01
N ASP A 251 18.71 1.04 41.16
CA ASP A 251 19.73 0.06 41.56
C ASP A 251 21.05 0.73 42.00
N ALA A 252 21.49 1.76 41.27
CA ALA A 252 22.64 2.57 41.67
C ALA A 252 22.39 3.26 43.03
N SER A 253 21.19 3.78 43.24
CA SER A 253 20.79 4.45 44.49
C SER A 253 20.65 3.48 45.66
N ALA A 254 20.21 2.24 45.43
CA ALA A 254 20.18 1.20 46.46
C ALA A 254 21.60 0.88 46.96
N THR A 255 22.56 0.74 46.04
CA THR A 255 23.98 0.51 46.34
C THR A 255 24.61 1.71 47.07
N ALA A 256 24.26 2.93 46.66
CA ALA A 256 24.69 4.15 47.31
C ALA A 256 24.10 4.30 48.74
N LEU A 257 22.84 3.89 48.95
CA LEU A 257 22.17 3.93 50.25
C LEU A 257 22.79 2.95 51.26
N GLU A 258 23.23 1.76 50.83
CA GLU A 258 23.97 0.83 51.69
C GLU A 258 25.28 1.47 52.16
N THR A 259 26.08 1.99 51.22
CA THR A 259 27.35 2.69 51.48
C THR A 259 27.15 3.88 52.44
N ALA A 260 26.19 4.75 52.13
CA ALA A 260 25.86 5.91 52.94
C ALA A 260 25.31 5.54 54.33
N THR A 261 24.67 4.38 54.49
CA THR A 261 24.20 3.92 55.81
C THR A 261 25.38 3.46 56.67
N GLY A 262 26.43 2.91 56.06
CA GLY A 262 27.71 2.66 56.73
C GLY A 262 28.45 3.95 57.14
N GLU A 263 28.50 4.96 56.27
CA GLU A 263 29.21 6.22 56.53
C GLU A 263 28.48 7.16 57.51
N PHE A 264 27.15 7.31 57.38
CA PHE A 264 26.37 8.34 58.07
C PHE A 264 25.39 7.80 59.12
N GLY A 265 25.08 6.50 59.10
CA GLY A 265 24.15 5.81 60.01
C GLY A 265 22.66 6.01 59.67
N ASP A 266 21.85 4.99 59.98
CA ASP A 266 20.41 4.91 59.63
C ASP A 266 19.59 6.16 59.90
N LEU A 267 19.80 6.80 61.06
CA LEU A 267 19.02 7.99 61.44
C LEU A 267 19.23 9.16 60.47
N ARG A 268 20.38 9.24 59.79
CA ARG A 268 20.67 10.23 58.76
C ARG A 268 20.26 9.78 57.36
N THR A 269 20.29 8.48 57.04
CA THR A 269 19.92 7.97 55.70
C THR A 269 18.42 7.77 55.46
N ARG A 270 17.57 7.92 56.49
CA ARG A 270 16.10 7.87 56.37
C ARG A 270 15.49 8.64 55.19
N PRO A 271 15.89 9.90 54.86
CA PRO A 271 15.30 10.63 53.74
C PRO A 271 15.57 9.96 52.39
N PHE A 272 16.82 9.53 52.16
CA PHE A 272 17.21 8.83 50.94
C PHE A 272 16.59 7.44 50.84
N ARG A 273 16.42 6.72 51.96
CA ARG A 273 15.64 5.47 52.00
C ARG A 273 14.18 5.70 51.58
N ALA A 274 13.53 6.73 52.11
CA ALA A 274 12.16 7.07 51.75
C ALA A 274 12.02 7.49 50.28
N ALA A 275 13.01 8.21 49.72
CA ALA A 275 13.05 8.57 48.30
C ALA A 275 13.27 7.35 47.40
N LEU A 276 14.14 6.41 47.79
CA LEU A 276 14.36 5.16 47.07
C LEU A 276 13.11 4.29 47.03
N ASP A 277 12.39 4.17 48.15
CA ASP A 277 11.13 3.42 48.22
C ASP A 277 10.00 4.10 47.41
N ALA A 278 10.00 5.44 47.34
CA ALA A 278 9.11 6.19 46.45
C ALA A 278 9.46 5.98 44.96
N ALA A 279 10.73 6.09 44.59
CA ALA A 279 11.22 5.87 43.22
C ALA A 279 10.89 4.45 42.72
N ARG A 280 11.09 3.43 43.57
CA ARG A 280 10.64 2.04 43.32
C ARG A 280 9.15 1.95 43.05
N SER A 281 8.32 2.67 43.81
CA SER A 281 6.86 2.68 43.60
C SER A 281 6.47 3.32 42.26
N GLU A 282 7.17 4.35 41.81
CA GLU A 282 6.91 5.00 40.51
C GLU A 282 7.39 4.15 39.33
N VAL A 283 8.57 3.54 39.43
CA VAL A 283 9.09 2.57 38.43
C VAL A 283 8.17 1.35 38.32
N ALA A 284 7.72 0.78 39.45
CA ALA A 284 6.76 -0.33 39.44
C ALA A 284 5.41 0.06 38.81
N ALA A 285 4.90 1.26 39.09
CA ALA A 285 3.67 1.76 38.48
C ALA A 285 3.83 2.04 36.96
N ALA A 286 5.01 2.46 36.52
CA ALA A 286 5.33 2.63 35.11
C ALA A 286 5.44 1.28 34.38
N HIS A 287 6.06 0.27 34.98
CA HIS A 287 6.03 -1.10 34.44
C HIS A 287 4.60 -1.66 34.34
N GLY A 288 3.72 -1.38 35.31
CA GLY A 288 2.30 -1.75 35.24
C GLY A 288 1.52 -1.05 34.11
N LEU A 289 1.97 0.12 33.66
CA LEU A 289 1.43 0.78 32.46
C LEU A 289 1.99 0.16 31.17
N VAL A 290 3.29 -0.14 31.12
CA VAL A 290 3.92 -0.82 29.98
C VAL A 290 3.34 -2.22 29.77
N GLN A 291 3.05 -2.97 30.84
CA GLN A 291 2.40 -4.28 30.77
C GLN A 291 1.00 -4.23 30.14
N ARG A 292 0.25 -3.12 30.30
CA ARG A 292 -1.03 -2.90 29.62
C ARG A 292 -0.83 -2.52 28.14
N LEU A 293 0.11 -1.62 27.86
CA LEU A 293 0.49 -1.25 26.49
C LEU A 293 0.98 -2.43 25.65
N ASP A 294 1.41 -3.51 26.28
CA ASP A 294 1.91 -4.72 25.62
C ASP A 294 0.95 -5.92 25.77
N ASP A 295 -0.30 -5.71 26.21
CA ASP A 295 -1.35 -6.76 26.29
C ASP A 295 -2.20 -6.88 25.00
N ASP A 296 -3.05 -7.92 24.94
CA ASP A 296 -3.86 -8.28 23.77
C ASP A 296 -5.08 -7.34 23.52
N ILE A 297 -5.30 -6.31 24.35
CA ILE A 297 -6.46 -5.39 24.31
C ILE A 297 -6.01 -4.02 23.77
N PRO A 298 -6.05 -3.77 22.45
CA PRO A 298 -5.48 -2.56 21.86
C PRO A 298 -6.23 -1.29 22.28
N GLU A 299 -5.52 -0.32 22.85
CA GLU A 299 -6.10 0.98 23.20
C GLU A 299 -6.28 1.90 21.98
N THR A 300 -7.08 2.96 22.12
CA THR A 300 -7.13 4.00 21.09
C THR A 300 -5.80 4.79 21.03
N PRO A 301 -5.46 5.42 19.89
CA PRO A 301 -4.21 6.18 19.75
C PRO A 301 -4.00 7.24 20.84
N ASP A 302 -5.07 7.92 21.26
CA ASP A 302 -5.02 8.94 22.32
C ASP A 302 -4.85 8.33 23.72
N GLN A 303 -5.47 7.18 23.99
CA GLN A 303 -5.27 6.44 25.25
C GLN A 303 -3.83 5.92 25.37
N ARG A 304 -3.31 5.26 24.33
CA ARG A 304 -1.91 4.83 24.27
C ARG A 304 -0.95 6.01 24.45
N LYS A 305 -1.21 7.14 23.79
CA LYS A 305 -0.41 8.36 23.94
C LYS A 305 -0.45 8.91 25.37
N ALA A 306 -1.63 8.96 26.01
CA ALA A 306 -1.76 9.38 27.40
C ALA A 306 -1.02 8.45 28.37
N MET A 307 -1.11 7.14 28.17
CA MET A 307 -0.41 6.13 28.98
C MET A 307 1.12 6.22 28.84
N LEU A 308 1.63 6.55 27.64
CA LEU A 308 3.06 6.78 27.42
C LEU A 308 3.57 8.07 28.09
N LEU A 309 2.76 9.14 28.09
CA LEU A 309 3.06 10.35 28.90
C LEU A 309 3.06 10.02 30.40
N GLU A 310 2.14 9.17 30.86
CA GLU A 310 2.10 8.67 32.23
C GLU A 310 3.31 7.78 32.62
N VAL A 311 3.91 7.05 31.67
CA VAL A 311 5.17 6.29 31.87
C VAL A 311 6.36 7.25 31.97
N ALA A 312 6.49 8.17 31.02
CA ALA A 312 7.59 9.13 30.99
C ALA A 312 7.60 10.02 32.25
N ALA A 313 6.43 10.52 32.66
CA ALA A 313 6.26 11.32 33.88
C ALA A 313 6.34 10.51 35.19
N ARG A 314 6.51 9.18 35.14
CA ARG A 314 6.84 8.34 36.31
C ARG A 314 8.34 8.12 36.44
N ALA A 315 8.98 7.70 35.35
CA ALA A 315 10.43 7.55 35.28
C ALA A 315 11.16 8.83 35.74
N GLU A 316 10.78 9.97 35.14
CA GLU A 316 11.31 11.29 35.46
C GLU A 316 11.16 11.69 36.95
N ARG A 317 10.04 11.31 37.59
CA ARG A 317 9.81 11.58 39.02
C ARG A 317 10.56 10.63 39.94
N ALA A 318 10.84 9.40 39.49
CA ALA A 318 11.74 8.49 40.18
C ALA A 318 13.19 9.02 40.13
N GLU A 319 13.68 9.39 38.94
CA GLU A 319 15.03 9.95 38.72
C GLU A 319 15.29 11.19 39.57
N ARG A 320 14.44 12.23 39.48
CA ARG A 320 14.59 13.45 40.28
C ARG A 320 14.53 13.22 41.79
N GLY A 321 13.62 12.35 42.25
CA GLY A 321 13.52 12.00 43.67
C GLY A 321 14.80 11.37 44.23
N LEU A 322 15.59 10.70 43.38
CA LEU A 322 16.89 10.15 43.72
C LEU A 322 18.02 11.19 43.60
N GLU A 323 18.02 12.03 42.56
CA GLU A 323 19.07 13.05 42.35
C GLU A 323 19.05 14.16 43.40
N ASP A 324 17.87 14.60 43.87
CA ASP A 324 17.73 15.51 45.01
C ASP A 324 18.45 14.97 46.27
N GLN A 325 18.37 13.65 46.49
CA GLN A 325 19.03 12.99 47.62
C GLN A 325 20.52 12.74 47.37
N ALA A 326 20.92 12.41 46.14
CA ALA A 326 22.32 12.29 45.76
C ALA A 326 23.07 13.63 45.97
N THR A 327 22.42 14.75 45.65
CA THR A 327 22.92 16.10 45.93
C THR A 327 23.08 16.34 47.44
N ALA A 328 22.04 16.06 48.24
CA ALA A 328 22.10 16.20 49.70
C ALA A 328 23.20 15.32 50.34
N PHE A 329 23.43 14.10 49.82
CA PHE A 329 24.53 13.24 50.28
C PHE A 329 25.91 13.73 49.82
N ALA A 330 26.02 14.36 48.64
CA ALA A 330 27.24 15.02 48.21
C ALA A 330 27.60 16.19 49.14
N GLU A 331 26.62 17.01 49.55
CA GLU A 331 26.81 18.09 50.54
C GLU A 331 27.19 17.55 51.92
N MET A 332 26.52 16.50 52.41
CA MET A 332 26.87 15.87 53.69
C MET A 332 28.30 15.29 53.70
N ARG A 333 28.73 14.71 52.57
CA ARG A 333 30.09 14.19 52.40
C ARG A 333 31.13 15.30 52.25
N ASP A 334 30.80 16.40 51.57
CA ASP A 334 31.66 17.59 51.52
C ASP A 334 31.87 18.18 52.92
N LEU A 335 30.80 18.32 53.71
CA LEU A 335 30.89 18.77 55.11
C LEU A 335 31.72 17.83 56.00
N LEU A 336 31.71 16.52 55.72
CA LEU A 336 32.53 15.53 56.44
C LEU A 336 34.03 15.64 56.06
N ILE A 337 34.34 15.82 54.78
CA ILE A 337 35.73 15.88 54.26
C ILE A 337 36.35 17.26 54.47
N ASN A 338 35.63 18.32 54.12
CA ASN A 338 36.11 19.70 54.06
C ASN A 338 35.67 20.57 55.26
N GLY A 339 34.95 20.01 56.23
CA GLY A 339 34.35 20.75 57.36
C GLY A 339 35.31 21.70 58.09
N GLY A 340 36.57 21.31 58.31
CA GLY A 340 37.60 22.18 58.88
C GLY A 340 37.92 23.40 58.02
N ALA A 341 38.12 23.19 56.72
CA ALA A 341 38.40 24.26 55.77
C ALA A 341 37.20 25.23 55.63
N SER A 342 35.98 24.69 55.67
CA SER A 342 34.74 25.47 55.65
C SER A 342 34.55 26.30 56.92
N VAL A 343 34.81 25.76 58.11
CA VAL A 343 34.77 26.52 59.37
C VAL A 343 35.83 27.63 59.40
N ASP A 344 37.04 27.37 58.90
CA ASP A 344 38.08 28.40 58.82
C ASP A 344 37.77 29.47 57.75
N ALA A 345 37.13 29.11 56.64
CA ALA A 345 36.65 30.07 55.64
C ALA A 345 35.54 30.98 56.19
N LEU A 346 34.57 30.41 56.92
CA LEU A 346 33.53 31.16 57.63
C LEU A 346 34.14 32.08 58.71
N THR A 347 35.11 31.59 59.48
CA THR A 347 35.83 32.39 60.51
C THR A 347 36.53 33.58 59.86
N ARG A 348 37.28 33.39 58.77
CA ARG A 348 37.92 34.48 58.01
C ARG A 348 36.89 35.49 57.49
N ARG A 349 35.73 35.03 57.01
CA ARG A 349 34.65 35.89 56.50
C ARG A 349 33.97 36.69 57.61
N ALA A 350 33.75 36.10 58.78
CA ALA A 350 33.20 36.80 59.96
C ALA A 350 34.15 37.92 60.40
N VAL A 351 35.43 37.62 60.62
CA VAL A 351 36.45 38.62 61.01
C VAL A 351 36.57 39.74 59.98
N ALA A 352 36.56 39.42 58.68
CA ALA A 352 36.62 40.41 57.60
C ALA A 352 35.36 41.29 57.49
N LEU A 353 34.19 40.79 57.93
CA LEU A 353 32.97 41.59 58.04
C LEU A 353 32.94 42.42 59.32
N ARG A 354 33.38 41.88 60.46
CA ARG A 354 33.46 42.61 61.73
C ARG A 354 34.42 43.79 61.65
N ALA A 355 35.54 43.63 60.94
CA ALA A 355 36.48 44.71 60.64
C ALA A 355 35.89 45.88 59.82
N ARG A 356 34.70 45.70 59.19
CA ARG A 356 34.00 46.76 58.46
C ARG A 356 32.99 47.53 59.30
N LEU A 357 32.65 47.06 60.51
CA LEU A 357 31.65 47.72 61.35
C LEU A 357 32.00 49.19 61.66
N PRO A 358 33.22 49.57 62.10
CA PRO A 358 33.50 50.96 62.53
C PRO A 358 33.23 52.03 61.46
N GLU A 359 33.54 51.74 60.19
CA GLU A 359 33.25 52.68 59.09
C GLU A 359 31.76 52.68 58.73
N ALA A 360 31.05 51.58 58.95
CA ALA A 360 29.59 51.52 58.84
C ALA A 360 28.88 52.26 59.98
N GLU A 361 29.40 52.23 61.21
CA GLU A 361 28.91 53.03 62.35
C GLU A 361 28.99 54.52 62.02
N LYS A 362 30.18 54.96 61.58
CA LYS A 362 30.45 56.33 61.17
C LYS A 362 29.55 56.76 60.00
N THR A 363 29.44 55.94 58.95
CA THR A 363 28.52 56.20 57.83
C THR A 363 27.07 56.34 58.32
N MET A 364 26.63 55.53 59.28
CA MET A 364 25.30 55.61 59.87
C MET A 364 25.14 56.87 60.76
N SER A 365 26.19 57.32 61.45
CA SER A 365 26.20 58.59 62.19
C SER A 365 26.04 59.78 61.24
N ASP A 366 26.88 59.86 60.19
CA ASP A 366 26.81 60.89 59.16
C ASP A 366 25.40 60.95 58.50
N LEU A 367 24.75 59.79 58.31
CA LEU A 367 23.37 59.74 57.81
C LEU A 367 22.37 60.26 58.84
N ARG A 368 22.49 59.89 60.12
CA ARG A 368 21.60 60.32 61.22
C ARG A 368 21.68 61.83 61.49
N GLU A 369 22.83 62.46 61.23
CA GLU A 369 22.96 63.93 61.28
C GLU A 369 22.32 64.64 60.08
N ARG A 370 22.32 64.00 58.90
CA ARG A 370 21.93 64.61 57.62
C ARG A 370 20.47 64.37 57.20
N PHE A 371 19.80 63.36 57.75
CA PHE A 371 18.46 62.95 57.34
C PHE A 371 17.53 62.70 58.53
N PRO A 372 16.23 63.08 58.45
CA PRO A 372 15.26 62.78 59.50
C PRO A 372 15.11 61.27 59.74
N SER A 373 14.93 60.87 60.99
CA SER A 373 14.83 59.46 61.41
C SER A 373 13.78 58.64 60.64
N ALA A 374 12.68 59.25 60.23
CA ALA A 374 11.66 58.61 59.39
C ALA A 374 12.22 58.08 58.06
N VAL A 375 13.17 58.78 57.44
CA VAL A 375 13.82 58.40 56.17
C VAL A 375 14.81 57.23 56.37
N LEU A 376 15.40 57.13 57.56
CA LEU A 376 16.37 56.09 57.91
C LEU A 376 15.72 54.86 58.57
N SER A 377 14.40 54.88 58.77
CA SER A 377 13.66 53.87 59.55
C SER A 377 13.86 52.43 59.07
N SER A 378 14.00 52.21 57.76
CA SER A 378 14.24 50.88 57.17
C SER A 378 15.69 50.37 57.28
N ILE A 379 16.61 51.17 57.82
CA ILE A 379 18.03 50.81 57.98
C ILE A 379 18.60 51.10 59.37
N ALA A 380 17.81 51.69 60.28
CA ALA A 380 18.27 52.20 61.58
C ALA A 380 18.93 51.13 62.46
N ASP A 381 18.39 49.91 62.40
CA ASP A 381 18.80 48.74 63.20
C ASP A 381 19.76 47.78 62.45
N ASN A 382 20.09 48.07 61.19
CA ASN A 382 20.91 47.16 60.37
C ASN A 382 22.32 46.94 60.94
N LEU A 383 22.85 47.93 61.68
CA LEU A 383 24.16 47.87 62.31
C LEU A 383 24.15 46.91 63.51
N SER A 384 23.21 47.09 64.44
CA SER A 384 23.06 46.24 65.63
C SER A 384 22.60 44.83 65.28
N LEU A 385 21.84 44.65 64.19
CA LEU A 385 21.54 43.33 63.62
C LEU A 385 22.79 42.69 63.01
N ALA A 386 23.64 43.44 62.30
CA ALA A 386 24.90 42.93 61.75
C ALA A 386 25.88 42.49 62.86
N GLU A 387 25.97 43.25 63.96
CA GLU A 387 26.74 42.85 65.14
C GLU A 387 26.25 41.52 65.73
N GLN A 388 24.94 41.41 66.01
CA GLN A 388 24.35 40.18 66.58
C GLN A 388 24.54 38.96 65.66
N LEU A 389 24.43 39.14 64.34
CA LEU A 389 24.67 38.08 63.37
C LEU A 389 26.16 37.68 63.29
N LEU A 390 27.08 38.62 63.49
CA LEU A 390 28.52 38.33 63.54
C LEU A 390 28.93 37.66 64.85
N ASP A 391 28.42 38.11 66.00
CA ASP A 391 28.60 37.46 67.30
C ASP A 391 28.11 36.01 67.25
N ALA A 392 26.93 35.78 66.66
CA ALA A 392 26.39 34.44 66.45
C ALA A 392 27.28 33.59 65.53
N ALA A 393 27.75 34.13 64.40
CA ALA A 393 28.62 33.42 63.47
C ALA A 393 29.99 33.05 64.09
N GLU A 394 30.58 33.94 64.88
CA GLU A 394 31.84 33.67 65.61
C GLU A 394 31.61 32.61 66.71
N ALA A 395 30.48 32.66 67.43
CA ALA A 395 30.12 31.66 68.44
C ALA A 395 29.79 30.27 67.85
N GLU A 396 29.15 30.21 66.68
CA GLU A 396 28.87 28.95 65.97
C GLU A 396 30.14 28.36 65.36
N THR A 397 30.96 29.15 64.67
CA THR A 397 32.25 28.66 64.11
C THR A 397 33.23 28.23 65.20
N GLY A 398 33.22 28.89 66.36
CA GLY A 398 33.93 28.44 67.57
C GLY A 398 33.46 27.06 68.04
N ARG A 399 32.14 26.85 68.16
CA ARG A 399 31.55 25.54 68.53
C ARG A 399 31.83 24.45 67.49
N ALA A 400 31.73 24.77 66.20
CA ALA A 400 32.04 23.85 65.11
C ALA A 400 33.50 23.37 65.15
N ARG A 401 34.46 24.28 65.40
CA ARG A 401 35.88 23.91 65.56
C ARG A 401 36.12 22.99 66.77
N VAL A 402 35.39 23.17 67.88
CA VAL A 402 35.43 22.27 69.05
C VAL A 402 34.75 20.92 68.77
N ALA A 403 33.75 20.87 67.89
CA ALA A 403 33.12 19.61 67.47
C ALA A 403 34.03 18.79 66.53
N LEU A 404 34.65 19.44 65.54
CA LEU A 404 35.57 18.82 64.57
C LEU A 404 36.88 18.32 65.21
N ALA A 405 37.25 18.82 66.39
CA ALA A 405 38.41 18.35 67.14
C ALA A 405 38.16 17.07 67.98
N ARG A 406 36.95 16.50 67.93
CA ARG A 406 36.62 15.24 68.61
C ARG A 406 36.99 14.04 67.74
N PRO A 407 37.42 12.91 68.32
CA PRO A 407 37.50 11.65 67.57
C PRO A 407 36.12 11.25 67.06
N VAL A 408 36.11 10.60 65.88
CA VAL A 408 34.92 10.09 65.19
C VAL A 408 34.56 8.70 65.71
#